data_AF-A0AAU8P976-F1
#
_entry.id   AF-A0AAU8P976-F1
#
_cell.length_a   1.000
_cell.length_b   1.000
_cell.length_c   1.000
_cell.angle_alpha   90.00
_cell.angle_beta   90.00
_cell.angle_gamma   90.00
#
_symmetry.space_group_name_H-M   'P 1'
#
loop_
_entity.id
_entity.type
_entity.pdbx_description
1 polymer ?
#
loop_
_entity_poly.entity_id
_entity_poly.type
_entity_poly.pdbx_seq_one_letter_code
_entity_poly.pdbx_strand_id
1 'polypeptide(L)'
;MFVLGVEFMLERPIRVVDPGVIESVRSERCEYCGKPGPVDVHHIKPRSAGRRDIRPNLISLCRECHRKAQAHEIDRLELVQLVAKREGMTPEEVCVAIEIPVPDTFPPLKTPDARECSLDELLQAYADAEKAEQTCRWAKGEIIEMMRSMGLSYRKIASLVGCSESTVRKYAKTYRAFPDENLRVPELSFEHHWAAANSSDPAKWIARAADEHLSTRQLRKAILEEEASSEVKAAAGAEEEKEVREARKVAERVEKIIARGGPGAELLREKLRELLGV
;
A
#
# COMPACT_ATOMS: atom_id res chain seq x y z
N MET A 1 -49.77 7.16 63.93
CA MET A 1 -49.57 7.60 62.53
C MET A 1 -48.09 7.86 62.35
N PHE A 2 -47.34 6.93 61.75
CA PHE A 2 -46.07 7.16 61.04
C PHE A 2 -45.79 5.90 60.22
N VAL A 3 -45.69 6.05 58.91
CA VAL A 3 -45.62 4.98 57.91
C VAL A 3 -44.15 4.64 57.68
N LEU A 4 -43.81 3.35 57.75
CA LEU A 4 -42.48 2.83 57.42
C LEU A 4 -42.25 2.95 55.90
N GLY A 5 -41.23 3.72 55.51
CA GLY A 5 -40.70 3.74 54.15
C GLY A 5 -39.81 2.54 53.92
N VAL A 6 -40.17 1.70 52.95
CA VAL A 6 -39.31 0.60 52.47
C VAL A 6 -38.40 1.19 51.39
N GLU A 7 -37.12 1.31 51.70
CA GLU A 7 -36.08 1.76 50.78
C GLU A 7 -35.72 0.60 49.83
N PHE A 8 -36.19 0.68 48.59
CA PHE A 8 -35.95 -0.34 47.56
C PHE A 8 -34.54 -0.18 47.00
N MET A 9 -33.57 -0.93 47.56
CA MET A 9 -32.22 -1.04 46.98
C MET A 9 -32.31 -1.85 45.68
N LEU A 10 -32.29 -1.18 44.51
CA LEU A 10 -32.16 -1.86 43.23
C LEU A 10 -30.76 -2.48 43.12
N GLU A 11 -30.68 -3.79 43.33
CA GLU A 11 -29.46 -4.57 43.14
C GLU A 11 -28.93 -4.40 41.72
N ARG A 12 -27.63 -4.09 41.59
CA ARG A 12 -27.00 -3.97 40.27
C ARG A 12 -26.91 -5.36 39.66
N PRO A 13 -27.48 -5.60 38.45
CA PRO A 13 -27.51 -6.93 37.85
C PRO A 13 -26.10 -7.52 37.68
N ILE A 14 -25.99 -8.81 37.96
CA ILE A 14 -24.76 -9.61 37.87
C ILE A 14 -24.18 -9.50 36.46
N ARG A 15 -22.90 -9.19 36.38
CA ARG A 15 -22.17 -9.02 35.12
C ARG A 15 -21.62 -10.36 34.68
N VAL A 16 -22.13 -10.92 33.59
CA VAL A 16 -21.54 -12.09 32.92
C VAL A 16 -20.77 -11.57 31.71
N VAL A 17 -19.44 -11.62 31.79
CA VAL A 17 -18.53 -11.26 30.70
C VAL A 17 -17.91 -12.54 30.17
N ASP A 18 -18.24 -12.92 28.95
CA ASP A 18 -17.67 -14.08 28.26
C ASP A 18 -16.99 -13.61 26.96
N PRO A 19 -15.66 -13.44 26.98
CA PRO A 19 -14.90 -13.05 25.79
C PRO A 19 -15.05 -14.04 24.62
N GLY A 20 -15.29 -15.32 24.90
CA GLY A 20 -15.47 -16.34 23.86
C GLY A 20 -16.76 -16.14 23.07
N VAL A 21 -17.82 -15.69 23.74
CA VAL A 21 -19.11 -15.38 23.08
C VAL A 21 -18.99 -14.15 22.18
N ILE A 22 -18.27 -13.11 22.63
CA ILE A 22 -18.01 -11.92 21.81
C ILE A 22 -17.27 -12.29 20.53
N GLU A 23 -16.22 -13.10 20.64
CA GLU A 23 -15.46 -13.54 19.47
C GLU A 23 -16.32 -14.41 18.53
N SER A 24 -17.18 -15.28 19.06
CA SER A 24 -18.04 -16.15 18.24
C SER A 24 -19.04 -15.41 17.35
N VAL A 25 -19.33 -14.14 17.67
CA VAL A 25 -20.26 -13.29 16.91
C VAL A 25 -19.52 -12.37 15.93
N ARG A 26 -18.18 -12.27 16.00
CA ARG A 26 -17.45 -11.49 15.00
C ARG A 26 -17.60 -12.12 13.62
N SER A 27 -17.85 -11.25 12.65
CA SER A 27 -18.03 -11.60 11.24
C SER A 27 -17.02 -10.83 10.38
N GLU A 28 -16.84 -11.22 9.13
CA GLU A 28 -16.07 -10.43 8.15
C GLU A 28 -16.91 -9.32 7.51
N ARG A 29 -18.19 -9.26 7.85
CA ARG A 29 -19.18 -8.33 7.28
C ARG A 29 -20.07 -7.73 8.36
N CYS A 30 -20.57 -6.54 8.11
CA CYS A 30 -21.57 -5.89 8.95
C CYS A 30 -22.92 -6.62 8.82
N GLU A 31 -23.51 -7.07 9.92
CA GLU A 31 -24.82 -7.74 9.94
C GLU A 31 -25.99 -6.78 9.63
N TYR A 32 -25.81 -5.47 9.83
CA TYR A 32 -26.83 -4.47 9.49
C TYR A 32 -26.77 -4.02 8.03
N CYS A 33 -25.59 -3.69 7.48
CA CYS A 33 -25.48 -3.13 6.13
C CYS A 33 -24.85 -4.08 5.09
N GLY A 34 -24.39 -5.26 5.49
CA GLY A 34 -23.80 -6.27 4.61
C GLY A 34 -22.37 -5.97 4.10
N LYS A 35 -21.88 -4.73 4.26
CA LYS A 35 -20.56 -4.32 3.75
C LYS A 35 -19.44 -5.17 4.37
N PRO A 36 -18.50 -5.69 3.56
CA PRO A 36 -17.30 -6.34 4.05
C PRO A 36 -16.33 -5.33 4.67
N GLY A 37 -15.50 -5.80 5.61
CA GLY A 37 -14.43 -4.99 6.19
C GLY A 37 -14.37 -5.07 7.72
N PRO A 38 -13.57 -4.22 8.37
CA PRO A 38 -13.45 -4.23 9.83
C PRO A 38 -14.79 -3.94 10.52
N VAL A 39 -15.14 -4.81 11.46
CA VAL A 39 -16.37 -4.73 12.24
C VAL A 39 -16.09 -4.83 13.74
N ASP A 40 -16.98 -4.24 14.52
CA ASP A 40 -16.98 -4.27 15.97
C ASP A 40 -18.29 -4.90 16.46
N VAL A 41 -18.23 -5.62 17.59
CA VAL A 41 -19.42 -6.23 18.19
C VAL A 41 -20.16 -5.18 19.03
N HIS A 42 -21.41 -4.97 18.68
CA HIS A 42 -22.33 -4.06 19.35
C HIS A 42 -23.29 -4.82 20.27
N HIS A 43 -23.57 -4.26 21.43
CA HIS A 43 -24.59 -4.76 22.36
C HIS A 43 -25.92 -4.08 22.11
N ILE A 44 -26.96 -4.84 21.74
CA ILE A 44 -28.31 -4.31 21.49
C ILE A 44 -28.89 -3.70 22.78
N LYS A 45 -28.83 -4.43 23.90
CA LYS A 45 -29.11 -3.89 25.23
C LYS A 45 -27.82 -3.34 25.85
N PRO A 46 -27.75 -2.02 26.11
CA PRO A 46 -26.52 -1.36 26.53
C PRO A 46 -26.15 -1.69 27.98
N ARG A 47 -24.90 -1.35 28.32
CA ARG A 47 -24.27 -1.62 29.61
C ARG A 47 -25.03 -1.06 30.82
N SER A 48 -25.69 0.08 30.66
CA SER A 48 -26.47 0.74 31.72
C SER A 48 -27.70 -0.06 32.15
N ALA A 49 -28.16 -1.04 31.35
CA ALA A 49 -29.40 -1.76 31.57
C ALA A 49 -29.22 -3.22 32.03
N GLY A 50 -28.01 -3.66 32.40
CA GLY A 50 -27.75 -5.05 32.85
C GLY A 50 -27.25 -5.95 31.73
N ARG A 51 -26.07 -5.63 31.20
CA ARG A 51 -25.36 -6.35 30.13
C ARG A 51 -25.23 -7.85 30.40
N ARG A 52 -25.61 -8.65 29.39
CA ARG A 52 -25.21 -10.05 29.23
C ARG A 52 -24.47 -10.22 27.90
N ASP A 53 -23.29 -10.83 27.94
CA ASP A 53 -22.54 -11.24 26.75
C ASP A 53 -23.08 -12.59 26.24
N ILE A 54 -24.32 -12.57 25.76
CA ILE A 54 -25.01 -13.70 25.13
C ILE A 54 -25.19 -13.41 23.64
N ARG A 55 -25.12 -14.44 22.79
CA ARG A 55 -25.25 -14.26 21.33
C ARG A 55 -26.47 -13.43 20.91
N PRO A 56 -27.68 -13.61 21.50
CA PRO A 56 -28.86 -12.79 21.16
C PRO A 56 -28.72 -11.29 21.44
N ASN A 57 -27.79 -10.88 22.30
CA ASN A 57 -27.55 -9.48 22.64
C ASN A 57 -26.42 -8.85 21.82
N LEU A 58 -25.77 -9.61 20.94
CA LEU A 58 -24.57 -9.20 20.21
C LEU A 58 -24.84 -9.19 18.70
N ILE A 59 -24.40 -8.12 18.04
CA ILE A 59 -24.48 -7.94 16.59
C ILE A 59 -23.19 -7.35 16.05
N SER A 60 -22.65 -7.91 14.97
CA SER A 60 -21.41 -7.44 14.35
C SER A 60 -21.66 -6.29 13.37
N LEU A 61 -21.10 -5.10 13.62
CA LEU A 61 -21.38 -3.87 12.85
C LEU A 61 -20.11 -3.17 12.35
N CYS A 62 -20.15 -2.61 11.13
CA CYS A 62 -19.09 -1.70 10.67
C CYS A 62 -19.10 -0.41 11.48
N ARG A 63 -17.99 0.34 11.46
CA ARG A 63 -17.82 1.58 12.24
C ARG A 63 -18.96 2.61 12.07
N GLU A 64 -19.52 2.72 10.87
CA GLU A 64 -20.63 3.64 10.59
C GLU A 64 -21.93 3.16 11.26
N CYS A 65 -22.32 1.91 11.03
CA CYS A 65 -23.54 1.33 11.60
C CYS A 65 -23.44 1.22 13.13
N HIS A 66 -22.25 0.90 13.64
CA HIS A 66 -21.98 0.86 15.08
C HIS A 66 -22.24 2.23 15.72
N ARG A 67 -21.79 3.33 15.10
CA ARG A 67 -22.06 4.69 15.59
C ARG A 67 -23.55 5.04 15.55
N LYS A 68 -24.21 4.74 14.43
CA LYS A 68 -25.66 4.99 14.27
C LYS A 68 -26.50 4.21 15.29
N ALA A 69 -26.14 2.95 15.57
CA ALA A 69 -26.78 2.14 16.60
C ALA A 69 -26.56 2.71 18.01
N GLN A 70 -25.34 3.16 18.34
CA GLN A 70 -25.05 3.85 19.60
C GLN A 70 -25.84 5.16 19.75
N ALA A 71 -26.04 5.89 18.66
CA ALA A 71 -26.82 7.13 18.62
C ALA A 71 -28.34 6.91 18.58
N HIS A 72 -28.80 5.65 18.58
CA HIS A 72 -30.22 5.28 18.42
C HIS A 72 -30.87 5.76 17.10
N GLU A 73 -30.06 6.02 16.06
CA GLU A 73 -30.54 6.30 14.70
C GLU A 73 -30.97 5.02 13.96
N ILE A 74 -30.38 3.89 14.33
CA ILE A 74 -30.86 2.55 13.96
C ILE A 74 -31.72 2.03 15.11
N ASP A 75 -32.94 1.62 14.79
CA ASP A 75 -33.86 1.08 15.79
C ASP A 75 -33.30 -0.23 16.35
N ARG A 76 -33.30 -0.38 17.68
CA ARG A 76 -32.86 -1.61 18.33
C ARG A 76 -33.69 -2.82 17.92
N LEU A 77 -34.97 -2.64 17.61
CA LEU A 77 -35.86 -3.71 17.16
C LEU A 77 -35.54 -4.14 15.73
N GLU A 78 -34.92 -3.29 14.91
CA GLU A 78 -34.32 -3.72 13.64
C GLU A 78 -33.14 -4.68 13.90
N LEU A 79 -32.26 -4.35 14.86
CA LEU A 79 -31.12 -5.19 15.24
C LEU A 79 -31.56 -6.54 15.84
N VAL A 80 -32.61 -6.54 16.67
CA VAL A 80 -33.22 -7.75 17.24
C VAL A 80 -33.66 -8.70 16.14
N GLN A 81 -34.35 -8.20 15.12
CA GLN A 81 -34.83 -8.99 14.00
C GLN A 81 -33.68 -9.62 13.19
N LEU A 82 -32.56 -8.91 13.02
CA LEU A 82 -31.37 -9.45 12.36
C LEU A 82 -30.70 -10.56 13.17
N VAL A 83 -30.55 -10.35 14.48
CA VAL A 83 -29.98 -11.38 15.37
C VAL A 83 -30.89 -12.60 15.46
N ALA A 84 -32.21 -12.41 15.50
CA ALA A 84 -33.19 -13.50 15.48
C ALA A 84 -33.00 -14.39 14.25
N LYS A 85 -32.88 -13.78 13.06
CA LYS A 85 -32.59 -14.51 11.81
C LYS A 85 -31.27 -15.30 11.87
N ARG A 86 -30.21 -14.71 12.44
CA ARG A 86 -28.88 -15.36 12.57
C ARG A 86 -28.91 -16.55 13.54
N GLU A 87 -29.60 -16.40 14.66
CA GLU A 87 -29.66 -17.41 15.73
C GLU A 87 -30.75 -18.47 15.49
N GLY A 88 -31.59 -18.31 14.47
CA GLY A 88 -32.74 -19.19 14.23
C GLY A 88 -33.83 -19.06 15.29
N MET A 89 -33.96 -17.88 15.89
CA MET A 89 -34.95 -17.52 16.91
C MET A 89 -36.03 -16.61 16.31
N THR A 90 -37.15 -16.44 17.02
CA THR A 90 -38.08 -15.34 16.71
C THR A 90 -37.60 -14.01 17.33
N PRO A 91 -38.00 -12.85 16.79
CA PRO A 91 -37.68 -11.56 17.39
C PRO A 91 -38.14 -11.42 18.85
N GLU A 92 -39.28 -12.01 19.19
CA GLU A 92 -39.83 -12.06 20.55
C GLU A 92 -38.93 -12.85 21.48
N GLU A 93 -38.47 -14.03 21.06
CA GLU A 93 -37.54 -14.85 21.84
C GLU A 93 -36.23 -14.12 22.12
N VAL A 94 -35.71 -13.35 21.15
CA VAL A 94 -34.53 -12.50 21.35
C VAL A 94 -34.84 -11.38 22.36
N CYS A 95 -35.97 -10.68 22.24
CA CYS A 95 -36.39 -9.65 23.21
C CYS A 95 -36.46 -10.20 24.64
N VAL A 96 -37.03 -11.39 24.81
CA VAL A 96 -37.10 -12.10 26.10
C VAL A 96 -35.69 -12.46 26.58
N ALA A 97 -34.86 -13.04 25.71
CA ALA A 97 -33.50 -13.46 26.03
C ALA A 97 -32.60 -12.28 26.44
N ILE A 98 -32.83 -11.07 25.91
CA ILE A 98 -32.08 -9.87 26.28
C ILE A 98 -32.81 -8.98 27.29
N GLU A 99 -33.99 -9.39 27.77
CA GLU A 99 -34.83 -8.63 28.73
C GLU A 99 -35.12 -7.20 28.26
N ILE A 100 -35.71 -7.06 27.07
CA ILE A 100 -36.36 -5.82 26.62
C ILE A 100 -37.86 -6.09 26.36
N PRO A 101 -38.72 -5.06 26.45
CA PRO A 101 -40.15 -5.24 26.18
C PRO A 101 -40.38 -5.75 24.75
N VAL A 102 -41.24 -6.77 24.62
CA VAL A 102 -41.73 -7.23 23.32
C VAL A 102 -42.77 -6.21 22.83
N PRO A 103 -42.59 -5.61 21.64
CA PRO A 103 -43.57 -4.68 21.09
C PRO A 103 -44.80 -5.43 20.55
N ASP A 104 -45.94 -4.76 20.49
CA ASP A 104 -47.14 -5.33 19.83
C ASP A 104 -46.93 -5.55 18.32
N THR A 105 -46.04 -4.77 17.72
CA THR A 105 -45.66 -4.89 16.31
C THR A 105 -44.20 -4.50 16.14
N PHE A 106 -43.41 -5.37 15.51
CA PHE A 106 -42.03 -5.04 15.16
C PHE A 106 -42.00 -4.01 14.02
N PRO A 107 -41.07 -3.05 14.06
CA PRO A 107 -40.92 -2.13 12.93
C PRO A 107 -40.56 -2.94 11.69
N PRO A 108 -41.05 -2.52 10.50
CA PRO A 108 -40.61 -3.14 9.27
C PRO A 108 -39.09 -3.05 9.23
N LEU A 109 -38.43 -4.17 8.96
CA LEU A 109 -37.01 -4.13 8.65
C LEU A 109 -36.85 -3.14 7.51
N LYS A 110 -36.08 -2.07 7.76
CA LYS A 110 -35.48 -1.28 6.68
C LYS A 110 -34.44 -2.20 6.06
N THR A 111 -34.94 -3.15 5.30
CA THR A 111 -34.27 -4.38 4.92
C THR A 111 -32.80 -4.13 4.54
N PRO A 112 -31.86 -4.92 5.06
CA PRO A 112 -30.80 -5.46 4.26
C PRO A 112 -31.31 -6.82 3.73
N ASP A 113 -32.37 -6.79 2.93
CA ASP A 113 -32.55 -7.85 1.93
C ASP A 113 -31.37 -7.60 1.02
N ALA A 114 -30.38 -8.50 1.11
CA ALA A 114 -29.20 -8.57 0.27
C ALA A 114 -29.11 -7.40 -0.72
N ARG A 115 -28.61 -6.25 -0.26
CA ARG A 115 -27.83 -5.45 -1.21
C ARG A 115 -26.61 -6.32 -1.44
N GLU A 116 -26.74 -7.23 -2.40
CA GLU A 116 -25.72 -7.39 -3.42
C GLU A 116 -25.09 -6.01 -3.53
N CYS A 117 -23.93 -5.81 -2.89
CA CYS A 117 -23.12 -4.67 -3.26
C CYS A 117 -23.09 -4.74 -4.77
N SER A 118 -23.59 -3.70 -5.42
CA SER A 118 -23.66 -3.75 -6.88
C SER A 118 -22.26 -4.08 -7.37
N LEU A 119 -22.15 -4.74 -8.53
CA LEU A 119 -20.85 -5.02 -9.11
C LEU A 119 -19.99 -3.74 -9.11
N ASP A 120 -20.59 -2.58 -9.39
CA ASP A 120 -19.95 -1.28 -9.35
C ASP A 120 -19.46 -0.88 -7.94
N GLU A 121 -20.25 -1.09 -6.89
CA GLU A 121 -19.81 -0.82 -5.51
C GLU A 121 -18.65 -1.73 -5.08
N LEU A 122 -18.67 -2.99 -5.48
CA LEU A 122 -17.57 -3.93 -5.22
C LEU A 122 -16.31 -3.57 -6.00
N LEU A 123 -16.46 -3.21 -7.27
CA LEU A 123 -15.36 -2.75 -8.12
C LEU A 123 -14.74 -1.47 -7.57
N GLN A 124 -15.56 -0.52 -7.11
CA GLN A 124 -15.08 0.71 -6.48
C GLN A 124 -14.34 0.42 -5.18
N ALA A 125 -14.89 -0.43 -4.30
CA ALA A 125 -14.24 -0.81 -3.05
C ALA A 125 -12.89 -1.52 -3.29
N TYR A 126 -12.80 -2.36 -4.32
CA TYR A 126 -11.55 -2.98 -4.73
C TYR A 126 -10.53 -1.96 -5.26
N ALA A 127 -10.95 -1.03 -6.12
CA ALA A 127 -10.10 0.04 -6.63
C ALA A 127 -9.57 0.94 -5.51
N ASP A 128 -10.41 1.26 -4.52
CA ASP A 128 -10.04 2.04 -3.34
C ASP A 128 -9.00 1.29 -2.47
N ALA A 129 -9.15 -0.03 -2.31
CA ALA A 129 -8.19 -0.86 -1.60
C ALA A 129 -6.83 -0.90 -2.31
N GLU A 130 -6.80 -1.06 -3.64
CA GLU A 130 -5.58 -0.99 -4.45
C GLU A 130 -4.89 0.37 -4.33
N LYS A 131 -5.66 1.48 -4.38
CA LYS A 131 -5.14 2.83 -4.19
C LYS A 131 -4.54 3.03 -2.78
N ALA A 132 -5.21 2.51 -1.76
CA ALA A 132 -4.70 2.51 -0.39
C ALA A 132 -3.41 1.69 -0.27
N GLU A 133 -3.32 0.55 -0.95
CA GLU A 133 -2.09 -0.26 -0.97
C GLU A 133 -0.94 0.49 -1.63
N GLN A 134 -1.16 1.14 -2.78
CA GLN A 134 -0.14 1.96 -3.43
C GLN A 134 0.35 3.08 -2.50
N THR A 135 -0.57 3.79 -1.85
CA THR A 135 -0.23 4.83 -0.87
C THR A 135 0.64 4.27 0.26
N CYS A 136 0.28 3.11 0.79
CA CYS A 136 1.07 2.43 1.82
C CYS A 136 2.48 2.04 1.33
N ARG A 137 2.63 1.63 0.07
CA ARG A 137 3.95 1.28 -0.51
C ARG A 137 4.87 2.50 -0.58
N TRP A 138 4.34 3.68 -0.95
CA TRP A 138 5.10 4.93 -0.94
C TRP A 138 5.49 5.37 0.48
N ALA A 139 4.54 5.35 1.42
CA ALA A 139 4.81 5.67 2.82
C ALA A 139 5.86 4.73 3.43
N LYS A 140 5.83 3.43 3.11
CA LYS A 140 6.87 2.47 3.52
C LYS A 140 8.26 2.91 3.04
N GLY A 141 8.38 3.35 1.79
CA GLY A 141 9.66 3.83 1.24
C GLY A 141 10.21 5.06 1.97
N GLU A 142 9.35 6.05 2.23
CA GLU A 142 9.69 7.25 3.01
C GLU A 142 10.16 6.90 4.42
N ILE A 143 9.37 6.12 5.16
CA ILE A 143 9.69 5.71 6.53
C ILE A 143 11.01 4.93 6.57
N ILE A 144 11.29 4.08 5.57
CA ILE A 144 12.56 3.37 5.46
C ILE A 144 13.73 4.35 5.28
N GLU A 145 13.61 5.35 4.41
CA GLU A 145 14.68 6.36 4.21
C GLU A 145 14.84 7.27 5.44
N MET A 146 13.78 7.56 6.19
CA MET A 146 13.88 8.20 7.51
C MET A 146 14.65 7.33 8.51
N MET A 147 14.36 6.03 8.59
CA MET A 147 15.15 5.11 9.44
C MET A 147 16.62 5.04 8.99
N ARG A 148 16.88 5.16 7.68
CA ARG A 148 18.25 5.23 7.14
C ARG A 148 18.98 6.50 7.57
N SER A 149 18.31 7.65 7.58
CA SER A 149 18.91 8.91 8.05
C SER A 149 19.24 8.89 9.54
N MET A 150 18.53 8.07 10.32
CA MET A 150 18.86 7.77 11.73
C MET A 150 20.03 6.78 11.90
N GLY A 151 20.65 6.32 10.81
CA GLY A 151 21.85 5.47 10.84
C GLY A 151 21.59 3.96 10.85
N LEU A 152 20.34 3.49 10.75
CA LEU A 152 20.05 2.06 10.74
C LEU A 152 20.44 1.45 9.39
N SER A 153 21.02 0.24 9.39
CA SER A 153 21.28 -0.51 8.15
C SER A 153 20.00 -1.13 7.59
N TYR A 154 19.95 -1.39 6.27
CA TYR A 154 18.81 -2.09 5.66
C TYR A 154 18.53 -3.45 6.30
N ARG A 155 19.58 -4.19 6.67
CA ARG A 155 19.47 -5.45 7.41
C ARG A 155 18.78 -5.27 8.77
N LYS A 156 19.16 -4.23 9.53
CA LYS A 156 18.56 -3.96 10.84
C LYS A 156 17.09 -3.54 10.70
N ILE A 157 16.79 -2.69 9.72
CA ILE A 157 15.42 -2.27 9.41
C ILE A 157 14.55 -3.48 9.07
N ALA A 158 15.01 -4.33 8.15
CA ALA A 158 14.30 -5.56 7.74
C ALA A 158 13.95 -6.45 8.94
N SER A 159 14.91 -6.63 9.86
CA SER A 159 14.70 -7.38 11.10
C SER A 159 13.68 -6.75 12.04
N LEU A 160 13.58 -5.42 12.10
CA LEU A 160 12.64 -4.71 12.99
C LEU A 160 11.21 -4.70 12.45
N VAL A 161 11.06 -4.55 11.13
CA VAL A 161 9.74 -4.47 10.48
C VAL A 161 9.18 -5.83 10.06
N GLY A 162 9.93 -6.91 10.25
CA GLY A 162 9.49 -8.28 9.95
C GLY A 162 9.39 -8.60 8.45
N CYS A 163 10.30 -8.07 7.61
CA CYS A 163 10.31 -8.37 6.18
C CYS A 163 11.72 -8.64 5.65
N SER A 164 11.85 -8.97 4.37
CA SER A 164 13.15 -9.25 3.75
C SER A 164 13.95 -7.97 3.48
N GLU A 165 15.29 -8.06 3.53
CA GLU A 165 16.17 -6.94 3.18
C GLU A 165 15.97 -6.49 1.72
N SER A 166 15.64 -7.42 0.81
CA SER A 166 15.30 -7.10 -0.58
C SER A 166 14.04 -6.25 -0.70
N THR A 167 13.01 -6.56 0.08
CA THR A 167 11.77 -5.75 0.15
C THR A 167 12.04 -4.35 0.69
N VAL A 168 12.85 -4.23 1.75
CA VAL A 168 13.26 -2.92 2.28
C VAL A 168 13.99 -2.12 1.19
N ARG A 169 14.98 -2.73 0.53
CA ARG A 169 15.75 -2.07 -0.55
C ARG A 169 14.88 -1.67 -1.73
N LYS A 170 13.89 -2.49 -2.12
CA LYS A 170 12.90 -2.16 -3.16
C LYS A 170 12.19 -0.85 -2.83
N TYR A 171 11.53 -0.77 -1.68
CA TYR A 171 10.77 0.43 -1.31
C TYR A 171 11.65 1.67 -1.17
N ALA A 172 12.81 1.52 -0.53
CA ALA A 172 13.74 2.62 -0.30
C ALA A 172 14.31 3.19 -1.61
N LYS A 173 14.75 2.30 -2.52
CA LYS A 173 15.29 2.69 -3.84
C LYS A 173 14.23 3.36 -4.71
N THR A 174 13.01 2.82 -4.75
CA THR A 174 11.92 3.43 -5.53
C THR A 174 11.55 4.81 -4.97
N TYR A 175 11.42 4.96 -3.65
CA TYR A 175 11.13 6.27 -3.05
C TYR A 175 12.23 7.29 -3.31
N ARG A 176 13.51 6.91 -3.21
CA ARG A 176 14.63 7.83 -3.55
C ARG A 176 14.60 8.32 -4.99
N ALA A 177 14.11 7.50 -5.92
CA ALA A 177 13.97 7.91 -7.32
C ALA A 177 12.76 8.83 -7.54
N PHE A 178 11.70 8.69 -6.73
CA PHE A 178 10.44 9.43 -6.87
C PHE A 178 9.90 9.92 -5.50
N PRO A 179 10.65 10.81 -4.80
CA PRO A 179 10.31 11.24 -3.45
C PRO A 179 9.04 12.10 -3.43
N ASP A 180 8.88 12.97 -4.43
CA ASP A 180 7.73 13.84 -4.58
C ASP A 180 6.61 13.17 -5.37
N GLU A 181 5.36 13.47 -5.02
CA GLU A 181 4.19 12.93 -5.70
C GLU A 181 4.13 13.33 -7.19
N ASN A 182 4.63 14.52 -7.54
CA ASN A 182 4.68 15.01 -8.92
C ASN A 182 5.66 14.25 -9.83
N LEU A 183 6.59 13.49 -9.24
CA LEU A 183 7.53 12.65 -10.00
C LEU A 183 6.95 11.25 -10.26
N ARG A 184 5.80 10.94 -9.65
CA ARG A 184 5.12 9.66 -9.77
C ARG A 184 4.03 9.78 -10.83
N VAL A 185 3.76 8.68 -11.52
CA VAL A 185 2.68 8.58 -12.51
C VAL A 185 1.52 7.81 -11.88
N PRO A 186 0.40 8.45 -11.49
CA PRO A 186 -0.70 7.79 -10.77
C PRO A 186 -1.33 6.60 -11.50
N GLU A 187 -1.29 6.61 -12.83
CA GLU A 187 -1.84 5.57 -13.70
C GLU A 187 -0.95 4.32 -13.73
N LEU A 188 0.31 4.43 -13.29
CA LEU A 188 1.27 3.33 -13.27
C LEU A 188 1.44 2.73 -11.87
N SER A 189 1.52 1.41 -11.80
CA SER A 189 1.75 0.72 -10.53
C SER A 189 3.13 1.00 -9.93
N PHE A 190 3.28 0.73 -8.63
CA PHE A 190 4.56 0.81 -7.92
C PHE A 190 5.67 -0.03 -8.59
N GLU A 191 5.31 -1.13 -9.26
CA GLU A 191 6.24 -2.01 -9.97
C GLU A 191 6.85 -1.36 -11.23
N HIS A 192 6.13 -0.45 -11.90
CA HIS A 192 6.68 0.34 -13.00
C HIS A 192 7.73 1.31 -12.47
N HIS A 193 7.39 2.02 -11.39
CA HIS A 193 8.32 2.90 -10.69
C HIS A 193 9.54 2.15 -10.18
N TRP A 194 9.37 0.94 -9.62
CA TRP A 194 10.52 0.12 -9.22
C TRP A 194 11.38 -0.32 -10.41
N ALA A 195 10.79 -0.69 -11.55
CA ALA A 195 11.55 -1.02 -12.75
C ALA A 195 12.36 0.18 -13.23
N ALA A 196 11.72 1.35 -13.36
CA ALA A 196 12.36 2.61 -13.74
C ALA A 196 13.46 3.01 -12.74
N ALA A 197 13.22 2.89 -11.43
CA ALA A 197 14.22 3.19 -10.40
C ALA A 197 15.48 2.32 -10.50
N ASN A 198 15.41 1.15 -11.15
CA ASN A 198 16.58 0.28 -11.38
C ASN A 198 17.37 0.61 -12.64
N SER A 199 16.87 1.54 -13.47
CA SER A 199 17.58 2.04 -14.64
C SER A 199 18.57 3.16 -14.27
N SER A 200 19.35 3.57 -15.26
CA SER A 200 20.24 4.73 -15.24
C SER A 200 19.50 6.07 -15.25
N ASP A 201 18.29 6.14 -15.84
CA ASP A 201 17.46 7.34 -15.92
C ASP A 201 15.98 7.04 -15.58
N PRO A 202 15.64 7.00 -14.28
CA PRO A 202 14.28 6.65 -13.85
C PRO A 202 13.18 7.56 -14.39
N ALA A 203 13.46 8.86 -14.57
CA ALA A 203 12.49 9.85 -15.02
C ALA A 203 12.10 9.60 -16.49
N LYS A 204 13.10 9.36 -17.35
CA LYS A 204 12.86 8.99 -18.75
C LYS A 204 12.02 7.72 -18.86
N TRP A 205 12.38 6.68 -18.09
CA TRP A 205 11.73 5.38 -18.22
C TRP A 205 10.31 5.35 -17.68
N ILE A 206 10.02 6.10 -16.61
CA ILE A 206 8.65 6.17 -16.10
C ILE A 206 7.73 6.97 -17.04
N ALA A 207 8.24 8.05 -17.64
CA ALA A 207 7.51 8.83 -18.64
C ALA A 207 7.21 7.99 -19.87
N ARG A 208 8.22 7.30 -20.41
CA ARG A 208 8.05 6.39 -21.55
C ARG A 208 7.04 5.27 -21.26
N ALA A 209 7.06 4.70 -20.05
CA ALA A 209 6.09 3.68 -19.67
C ALA A 209 4.65 4.20 -19.70
N ALA A 210 4.43 5.47 -19.31
CA ALA A 210 3.14 6.12 -19.35
C ALA A 210 2.70 6.39 -20.79
N ASP A 211 3.57 7.02 -21.58
CA ASP A 211 3.29 7.45 -22.96
C ASP A 211 3.05 6.27 -23.91
N GLU A 212 3.82 5.19 -23.77
CA GLU A 212 3.73 3.99 -24.61
C GLU A 212 2.83 2.89 -23.98
N HIS A 213 2.20 3.17 -22.84
CA HIS A 213 1.37 2.20 -22.08
C HIS A 213 2.07 0.85 -21.86
N LEU A 214 3.35 0.88 -21.49
CA LEU A 214 4.16 -0.33 -21.33
C LEU A 214 3.74 -1.09 -20.07
N SER A 215 3.53 -2.39 -20.20
CA SER A 215 3.52 -3.27 -19.02
C SER A 215 4.90 -3.29 -18.34
N THR A 216 4.93 -3.62 -17.04
CA THR A 216 6.19 -3.78 -16.28
C THR A 216 7.22 -4.69 -16.96
N ARG A 217 6.76 -5.74 -17.67
CA ARG A 217 7.62 -6.65 -18.43
C ARG A 217 8.21 -5.97 -19.67
N GLN A 218 7.38 -5.24 -20.43
CA GLN A 218 7.84 -4.49 -21.61
C GLN A 218 8.82 -3.38 -21.19
N LEU A 219 8.52 -2.66 -20.12
CA LEU A 219 9.40 -1.64 -19.56
C LEU A 219 10.78 -2.20 -19.20
N ARG A 220 10.84 -3.31 -18.43
CA ARG A 220 12.12 -3.94 -18.09
C ARG A 220 12.90 -4.42 -19.31
N LYS A 221 12.20 -4.96 -20.30
CA LYS A 221 12.80 -5.39 -21.57
C LYS A 221 13.41 -4.20 -22.31
N ALA A 222 12.66 -3.10 -22.44
CA ALA A 222 13.12 -1.89 -23.11
C ALA A 222 14.33 -1.27 -22.40
N ILE A 223 14.31 -1.19 -21.06
CA ILE A 223 15.46 -0.75 -20.24
C ILE A 223 16.70 -1.58 -20.59
N LEU A 224 16.58 -2.91 -20.53
CA LEU A 224 17.70 -3.81 -20.79
C LEU A 224 18.27 -3.65 -22.20
N GLU A 225 17.40 -3.59 -23.22
CA GLU A 225 17.82 -3.49 -24.62
C GLU A 225 18.54 -2.15 -24.92
N GLU A 226 18.03 -1.05 -24.37
CA GLU A 226 18.57 0.27 -24.64
C GLU A 226 19.81 0.58 -23.81
N GLU A 227 19.85 0.18 -22.53
CA GLU A 227 21.03 0.38 -21.69
C GLU A 227 22.19 -0.49 -22.15
N ALA A 228 21.95 -1.75 -22.53
CA ALA A 228 22.98 -2.59 -23.13
C ALA A 228 23.52 -1.97 -24.44
N SER A 229 22.65 -1.38 -25.27
CA SER A 229 23.08 -0.65 -26.47
C SER A 229 23.90 0.60 -26.12
N SER A 230 23.50 1.32 -25.08
CA SER A 230 24.20 2.52 -24.60
C SER A 230 25.60 2.18 -24.09
N GLU A 231 25.74 1.12 -23.29
CA GLU A 231 27.03 0.64 -22.77
C GLU A 231 27.99 0.26 -23.90
N VAL A 232 27.52 -0.47 -24.91
CA VAL A 232 28.33 -0.85 -26.08
C VAL A 232 28.78 0.38 -26.87
N LYS A 233 27.89 1.36 -27.07
CA LYS A 233 28.23 2.63 -27.76
C LYS A 233 29.24 3.45 -26.95
N ALA A 234 29.08 3.52 -25.64
CA ALA A 234 30.00 4.24 -24.75
C ALA A 234 31.40 3.61 -24.77
N ALA A 235 31.49 2.27 -24.75
CA ALA A 235 32.76 1.57 -24.85
C ALA A 235 33.48 1.80 -26.19
N ALA A 236 32.73 1.79 -27.31
CA ALA A 236 33.28 2.06 -28.63
C ALA A 236 33.82 3.50 -28.74
N GLY A 237 33.06 4.49 -28.27
CA GLY A 237 33.50 5.90 -28.28
C GLY A 237 34.74 6.15 -27.41
N ALA A 238 34.83 5.48 -26.26
CA ALA A 238 35.99 5.60 -25.37
C ALA A 238 37.28 5.03 -26.00
N GLU A 239 37.20 3.94 -26.77
CA GLU A 239 38.37 3.40 -27.48
C GLU A 239 38.78 4.31 -28.65
N GLU A 240 37.83 4.83 -29.43
CA GLU A 240 38.10 5.79 -30.51
C GLU A 240 38.78 7.07 -29.98
N GLU A 241 38.30 7.63 -28.86
CA GLU A 241 38.90 8.82 -28.25
C GLU A 241 40.33 8.56 -27.75
N LYS A 242 40.59 7.36 -27.23
CA LYS A 242 41.92 6.93 -26.78
C LYS A 242 42.89 6.77 -27.95
N GLU A 243 42.47 6.18 -29.07
CA GLU A 243 43.27 6.07 -30.30
C GLU A 243 43.67 7.46 -30.83
N VAL A 244 42.70 8.37 -30.95
CA VAL A 244 42.94 9.76 -31.40
C VAL A 244 43.91 10.48 -30.46
N ARG A 245 43.77 10.28 -29.14
CA ARG A 245 44.68 10.90 -28.16
C ARG A 245 46.12 10.41 -28.30
N GLU A 246 46.34 9.11 -28.54
CA GLU A 246 47.68 8.58 -28.76
C GLU A 246 48.29 9.09 -30.09
N ALA A 247 47.51 9.15 -31.16
CA ALA A 247 47.95 9.73 -32.43
C ALA A 247 48.39 11.20 -32.27
N ARG A 248 47.65 12.00 -31.51
CA ARG A 248 48.03 13.40 -31.19
C ARG A 248 49.36 13.50 -30.45
N LYS A 249 49.58 12.65 -29.44
CA LYS A 249 50.85 12.63 -28.70
C LYS A 249 52.04 12.26 -29.60
N VAL A 250 51.84 11.31 -30.52
CA VAL A 250 52.87 10.93 -31.50
C VAL A 250 53.15 12.10 -32.44
N ALA A 251 52.11 12.76 -32.96
CA ALA A 251 52.25 13.94 -33.81
C ALA A 251 53.04 15.06 -33.13
N GLU A 252 52.72 15.41 -31.87
CA GLU A 252 53.46 16.43 -31.11
C GLU A 252 54.95 16.07 -30.94
N ARG A 253 55.26 14.79 -30.74
CA ARG A 253 56.65 14.32 -30.63
C ARG A 253 57.38 14.45 -31.97
N VAL A 254 56.71 14.08 -33.05
CA VAL A 254 57.23 14.23 -34.41
C VAL A 254 57.50 15.71 -34.73
N GLU A 255 56.55 16.60 -34.42
CA GLU A 255 56.72 18.05 -34.60
C GLU A 255 57.93 18.59 -33.84
N LYS A 256 58.10 18.21 -32.57
CA LYS A 256 59.25 18.60 -31.74
C LYS A 256 60.58 18.14 -32.34
N ILE A 257 60.65 16.90 -32.86
CA ILE A 257 61.86 16.37 -33.49
C ILE A 257 62.17 17.13 -34.78
N ILE A 258 61.16 17.37 -35.62
CA ILE A 258 61.30 18.10 -36.87
C ILE A 258 61.75 19.56 -36.61
N ALA A 259 61.17 20.22 -35.61
CA ALA A 259 61.50 21.59 -35.24
C ALA A 259 62.93 21.75 -34.70
N ARG A 260 63.45 20.74 -33.99
CA ARG A 260 64.84 20.74 -33.48
C ARG A 260 65.89 20.66 -34.60
N GLY A 261 65.54 20.09 -35.76
CA GLY A 261 66.43 19.97 -36.92
C GLY A 261 67.53 18.91 -36.77
N GLY A 262 68.44 18.85 -37.75
CA GLY A 262 69.57 17.91 -37.80
C GLY A 262 69.28 16.58 -38.51
N PRO A 263 70.25 15.64 -38.53
CA PRO A 263 70.14 14.38 -39.29
C PRO A 263 68.93 13.52 -38.92
N GLY A 264 68.54 13.53 -37.64
CA GLY A 264 67.36 12.80 -37.17
C GLY A 264 66.03 13.39 -37.69
N ALA A 265 65.96 14.71 -37.88
CA ALA A 265 64.78 15.36 -38.47
C ALA A 265 64.69 15.09 -39.98
N GLU A 266 65.83 15.04 -40.68
CA GLU A 266 65.89 14.69 -42.10
C GLU A 266 65.46 13.24 -42.35
N LEU A 267 66.00 12.31 -41.57
CA LEU A 267 65.60 10.90 -41.60
C LEU A 267 64.11 10.71 -41.30
N LEU A 268 63.59 11.41 -40.28
CA LEU A 268 62.17 11.32 -39.94
C LEU A 268 61.28 11.87 -41.05
N ARG A 269 61.66 12.97 -41.71
CA ARG A 269 60.93 13.52 -42.86
C ARG A 269 60.91 12.57 -44.05
N GLU A 270 62.04 11.92 -44.35
CA GLU A 270 62.13 10.91 -45.40
C GLU A 270 61.23 9.70 -45.09
N LYS A 271 61.29 9.20 -43.85
CA LYS A 271 60.44 8.08 -43.40
C LYS A 271 58.96 8.42 -43.40
N LEU A 272 58.58 9.62 -42.99
CA LEU A 272 57.19 10.07 -43.07
C LEU A 272 56.71 10.19 -44.52
N ARG A 273 57.58 10.67 -45.43
CA ARG A 273 57.29 10.70 -46.87
C ARG A 273 57.08 9.31 -47.45
N GLU A 274 57.96 8.37 -47.12
CA GLU A 274 57.83 6.95 -47.50
C GLU A 274 56.52 6.35 -46.99
N LEU A 275 56.16 6.58 -45.72
CA LEU A 275 54.93 6.05 -45.11
C LEU A 275 53.65 6.68 -45.66
N LEU A 276 53.70 7.97 -46.02
CA LEU A 276 52.54 8.71 -46.54
C LEU A 276 52.44 8.69 -48.08
N GLY A 277 53.44 8.11 -48.77
CA GLY A 277 53.46 8.02 -50.23
C GLY A 277 53.60 9.37 -50.95
N VAL A 278 54.27 10.35 -50.33
CA VAL A 278 54.46 11.72 -50.84
C VAL A 278 55.92 12.14 -50.89
#